data_AF-A0A8N4L3H5-F1
#
_entry.id   AF-A0A8N4L3H5-F1
#
_cell.length_a   1.000
_cell.length_b   1.000
_cell.length_c   1.000
_cell.angle_alpha   90.00
_cell.angle_beta   90.00
_cell.angle_gamma   90.00
#
_symmetry.space_group_name_H-M   'P 1'
#
loop_
_entity.id
_entity.type
_entity.pdbx_description
1 polymer ?
#
loop_
_entity_poly.entity_id
_entity_poly.type
_entity_poly.pdbx_seq_one_letter_code
_entity_poly.pdbx_strand_id
1 'polypeptide(L)'
;MSSSLAIFLLITCCLCIVTDASKLRESCEPLLNSTWVHLCNGIITKEIKIKYKDQLTTVGTPFKIMTMAKENRASLITFFDSEIQNSTWIAINTNMTITLSRSKEIKMKPKMFYCFNFGLEYMVDLMNLCFEQADSLAKLKCHCVIHGTAL
;
A
#
# COMPACT_ATOMS: atom_id res chain seq x y z
N MET A 1 -33.16 -49.28 -33.30
CA MET A 1 -32.34 -49.30 -32.06
C MET A 1 -31.28 -48.24 -32.17
N SER A 2 -31.55 -47.09 -31.57
CA SER A 2 -30.74 -45.87 -31.61
C SER A 2 -29.76 -45.83 -30.43
N SER A 3 -28.50 -46.17 -30.66
CA SER A 3 -27.43 -46.13 -29.65
C SER A 3 -26.34 -45.16 -30.10
N SER A 4 -26.60 -43.86 -30.08
CA SER A 4 -25.60 -42.84 -30.44
C SER A 4 -25.82 -41.48 -29.75
N LEU A 5 -26.28 -41.48 -28.50
CA LEU A 5 -26.53 -40.22 -27.77
C LEU A 5 -25.89 -40.15 -26.37
N ALA A 6 -25.14 -41.17 -25.93
CA ALA A 6 -24.64 -41.25 -24.55
C ALA A 6 -23.13 -40.97 -24.38
N ILE A 7 -22.40 -40.54 -25.42
CA ILE A 7 -20.94 -40.31 -25.34
C ILE A 7 -20.57 -38.82 -25.27
N PHE A 8 -21.49 -37.91 -25.63
CA PHE A 8 -21.20 -36.47 -25.68
C PHE A 8 -21.29 -35.73 -24.32
N LEU A 9 -21.68 -36.40 -23.24
CA LEU A 9 -21.97 -35.75 -21.96
C LEU A 9 -20.93 -35.96 -20.85
N LEU A 10 -19.76 -36.55 -21.14
CA LEU A 10 -18.85 -37.03 -20.07
C LEU A 10 -17.41 -36.51 -20.05
N ILE A 11 -16.94 -35.64 -20.96
CA ILE A 11 -15.52 -35.21 -20.93
C ILE A 11 -15.32 -33.72 -21.26
N THR A 12 -16.09 -32.82 -20.66
CA THR A 12 -15.82 -31.38 -20.68
C THR A 12 -15.98 -30.72 -19.30
N CYS A 13 -15.84 -31.48 -18.21
CA CYS A 13 -16.10 -30.98 -16.84
C CYS A 13 -14.93 -31.09 -15.83
N CYS A 14 -13.71 -31.50 -16.21
CA CYS A 14 -12.63 -31.75 -15.22
C CYS A 14 -11.27 -31.11 -15.50
N LEU A 15 -11.20 -30.07 -16.34
CA LEU A 15 -9.95 -29.29 -16.50
C LEU A 15 -10.14 -27.79 -16.26
N CYS A 16 -11.09 -27.42 -15.40
CA CYS A 16 -10.91 -26.23 -14.59
C CYS A 16 -9.85 -26.55 -13.52
N ILE A 17 -8.61 -26.75 -13.96
CA ILE A 17 -7.47 -26.58 -13.07
C ILE A 17 -7.50 -25.09 -12.75
N VAL A 18 -8.18 -24.75 -11.66
CA VAL A 18 -7.96 -23.48 -10.97
C VAL A 18 -6.52 -23.57 -10.52
N THR A 19 -5.62 -23.17 -11.41
CA THR A 19 -4.22 -22.95 -11.07
C THR A 19 -4.25 -21.77 -10.12
N ASP A 20 -4.33 -22.07 -8.83
CA ASP A 20 -4.25 -21.11 -7.72
C ASP A 20 -2.81 -20.58 -7.57
N ALA A 21 -2.12 -20.40 -8.70
CA ALA A 21 -1.01 -19.49 -8.81
C ALA A 21 -1.66 -18.10 -8.88
N SER A 22 -1.95 -17.54 -7.71
CA SER A 22 -2.45 -16.19 -7.51
C SER A 22 -1.60 -15.19 -8.30
N LYS A 23 -1.94 -14.99 -9.58
CA LYS A 23 -1.20 -14.12 -10.47
C LYS A 23 -1.42 -12.71 -9.94
N LEU A 24 -0.33 -12.04 -9.59
CA LEU A 24 -0.39 -10.65 -9.17
C LEU A 24 -1.09 -9.86 -10.29
N ARG A 25 -2.08 -9.02 -9.93
CA ARG A 25 -2.78 -8.20 -10.93
C ARG A 25 -1.76 -7.35 -11.67
N GLU A 26 -1.96 -7.13 -12.97
CA GLU A 26 -1.06 -6.33 -13.81
C GLU A 26 -0.80 -4.92 -13.23
N SER A 27 -1.81 -4.31 -12.60
CA SER A 27 -1.67 -3.02 -11.90
C SER A 27 -0.69 -3.02 -10.73
N CYS A 28 -0.32 -4.19 -10.22
CA CYS A 28 0.62 -4.38 -9.11
C CYS A 28 2.04 -4.75 -9.57
N GLU A 29 2.31 -4.86 -10.88
CA GLU A 29 3.67 -5.11 -11.38
C GLU A 29 4.74 -4.20 -10.79
N PRO A 30 4.50 -2.90 -10.53
CA PRO A 30 5.48 -2.02 -9.89
C PRO A 30 5.98 -2.51 -8.52
N LEU A 31 5.25 -3.42 -7.84
CA LEU A 31 5.70 -4.01 -6.57
C LEU A 31 6.81 -5.04 -6.76
N LEU A 32 6.90 -5.71 -7.92
CA LEU A 32 7.82 -6.83 -8.10
C LEU A 32 9.26 -6.33 -8.25
N ASN A 33 10.16 -6.87 -7.42
CA ASN A 33 11.59 -6.54 -7.43
C ASN A 33 11.87 -5.03 -7.34
N SER A 34 11.21 -4.38 -6.38
CA SER A 34 11.17 -2.93 -6.24
C SER A 34 11.73 -2.47 -4.90
N THR A 35 12.19 -1.22 -4.84
CA THR A 35 12.61 -0.56 -3.59
C THR A 35 11.80 0.70 -3.40
N TRP A 36 11.24 0.86 -2.22
CA TRP A 36 10.41 1.99 -1.84
C TRP A 36 11.06 2.74 -0.69
N VAL A 37 11.08 4.06 -0.81
CA VAL A 37 11.64 4.97 0.17
C VAL A 37 10.53 5.81 0.78
N HIS A 38 10.68 6.12 2.06
CA HIS A 38 9.77 6.99 2.78
C HIS A 38 9.66 8.36 2.09
N LEU A 39 8.43 8.82 1.92
CA LEU A 39 8.14 10.17 1.44
C LEU A 39 7.62 11.04 2.58
N CYS A 40 6.54 10.62 3.25
CA CYS A 40 5.96 11.34 4.37
C CYS A 40 5.07 10.41 5.22
N ASN A 41 4.74 10.82 6.45
CA ASN A 41 3.77 10.15 7.32
C ASN A 41 2.68 11.13 7.73
N GLY A 42 1.47 10.63 7.97
CA GLY A 42 0.37 11.46 8.44
C GLY A 42 -0.63 10.66 9.26
N ILE A 43 -1.66 11.35 9.73
CA ILE A 43 -2.77 10.80 10.49
C ILE A 43 -4.08 11.16 9.78
N ILE A 44 -4.99 10.19 9.64
CA ILE A 44 -6.31 10.40 9.06
C ILE A 44 -7.11 11.40 9.90
N THR A 45 -7.56 12.47 9.26
CA THR A 45 -8.38 13.50 9.89
C THR A 45 -9.87 13.25 9.69
N LYS A 46 -10.68 14.02 10.40
CA LYS A 46 -12.15 13.98 10.29
C LYS A 46 -12.62 14.39 8.88
N GLU A 47 -11.93 15.32 8.25
CA GLU A 47 -12.26 15.87 6.93
C GLU A 47 -12.13 14.80 5.86
N ILE A 48 -11.02 14.06 5.82
CA ILE A 48 -10.81 12.94 4.89
C ILE A 48 -11.89 11.87 5.07
N LYS A 49 -12.17 11.51 6.34
CA LYS A 49 -13.20 10.54 6.71
C LYS A 49 -14.58 10.90 6.16
N ILE A 50 -14.98 12.17 6.31
CA ILE A 50 -16.27 12.66 5.85
C ILE A 50 -16.31 12.73 4.31
N LYS A 51 -15.28 13.32 3.68
CA LYS A 51 -15.22 13.52 2.23
C LYS A 51 -15.38 12.20 1.46
N TYR A 52 -14.68 11.16 1.88
CA TYR A 52 -14.66 9.87 1.17
C TYR A 52 -15.57 8.80 1.78
N LYS A 53 -16.27 9.11 2.88
CA LYS A 53 -17.06 8.13 3.66
C LYS A 53 -16.26 6.86 3.94
N ASP A 54 -14.96 7.03 4.24
CA ASP A 54 -14.02 5.93 4.42
C ASP A 54 -14.48 5.05 5.58
N GLN A 55 -14.76 3.78 5.32
CA GLN A 55 -15.18 2.81 6.34
C GLN A 55 -14.03 1.97 6.87
N LEU A 56 -12.86 2.01 6.23
CA LEU A 56 -11.73 1.15 6.55
C LEU A 56 -10.86 1.74 7.66
N THR A 57 -10.63 3.06 7.62
CA THR A 57 -9.82 3.75 8.65
C THR A 57 -10.70 4.31 9.77
N THR A 58 -10.10 4.86 10.82
CA THR A 58 -10.75 5.74 11.81
C THR A 58 -9.99 7.06 11.91
N VAL A 59 -10.63 8.12 12.41
CA VAL A 59 -9.90 9.38 12.72
C VAL A 59 -8.80 9.04 13.71
N GLY A 60 -7.58 9.53 13.45
CA GLY A 60 -6.40 9.16 14.24
C GLY A 60 -5.61 7.97 13.69
N THR A 61 -6.11 7.27 12.66
CA THR A 61 -5.35 6.16 12.04
C THR A 61 -4.08 6.70 11.38
N PRO A 62 -2.88 6.20 11.73
CA PRO A 62 -1.66 6.60 11.06
C PRO A 62 -1.61 6.02 9.64
N PHE A 63 -1.03 6.77 8.72
CA PHE A 63 -0.70 6.30 7.38
C PHE A 63 0.71 6.77 6.99
N LYS A 64 1.27 6.10 6.00
CA LYS A 64 2.59 6.41 5.45
C LYS A 64 2.57 6.28 3.95
N ILE A 65 3.23 7.23 3.30
CA ILE A 65 3.41 7.24 1.86
C ILE A 65 4.88 6.97 1.55
N MET A 66 5.10 6.03 0.66
CA MET A 66 6.40 5.68 0.13
C MET A 66 6.39 5.84 -1.39
N THR A 67 7.53 6.21 -1.95
CA THR A 67 7.71 6.26 -3.41
C THR A 67 8.79 5.29 -3.85
N MET A 68 8.73 4.85 -5.10
CA MET A 68 9.74 3.96 -5.66
C MET A 68 11.07 4.69 -5.87
N ALA A 69 12.17 4.09 -5.42
CA ALA A 69 13.48 4.73 -5.33
C ALA A 69 14.12 5.06 -6.70
N LYS A 70 13.93 4.18 -7.70
CA LYS A 70 14.58 4.32 -9.03
C LYS A 70 13.77 5.16 -10.00
N GLU A 71 12.45 5.07 -9.92
CA GLU A 71 11.53 5.69 -10.86
C GLU A 71 10.34 6.18 -10.02
N ASN A 72 10.23 7.49 -9.78
CA ASN A 72 9.14 8.11 -9.00
C ASN A 72 7.79 8.03 -9.76
N ARG A 73 7.39 6.81 -10.16
CA ARG A 73 6.27 6.48 -11.04
C ARG A 73 5.11 5.83 -10.31
N ALA A 74 5.31 5.44 -9.06
CA ALA A 74 4.30 4.80 -8.25
C ALA A 74 4.45 5.21 -6.78
N SER A 75 3.33 5.22 -6.06
CA SER A 75 3.29 5.44 -4.62
C SER A 75 2.67 4.24 -3.93
N LEU A 76 3.21 3.92 -2.76
CA LEU A 76 2.69 2.89 -1.88
C LEU A 76 2.20 3.57 -0.61
N ILE A 77 0.96 3.29 -0.24
CA ILE A 77 0.37 3.79 1.01
C ILE A 77 0.16 2.62 1.96
N THR A 78 0.63 2.76 3.19
CA THR A 78 0.33 1.84 4.29
C THR A 78 -0.49 2.54 5.34
N PHE A 79 -1.46 1.84 5.91
CA PHE A 79 -2.31 2.32 7.00
C PHE A 79 -2.03 1.51 8.26
N PHE A 80 -2.43 2.08 9.40
CA PHE A 80 -2.28 1.50 10.75
C PHE A 80 -0.82 1.38 11.19
N ASP A 81 -0.65 1.13 12.49
CA ASP A 81 0.67 0.89 13.03
C ASP A 81 1.20 -0.46 12.53
N SER A 82 2.35 -0.43 11.89
CA SER A 82 2.96 -1.59 11.26
C SER A 82 4.47 -1.45 11.23
N GLU A 83 5.19 -2.55 11.03
CA GLU A 83 6.64 -2.51 10.95
C GLU A 83 7.16 -1.71 9.74
N ILE A 84 6.33 -1.60 8.70
CA ILE A 84 6.57 -0.76 7.53
C ILE A 84 6.49 0.73 7.92
N GLN A 85 5.57 1.09 8.83
CA GLN A 85 5.39 2.46 9.32
C GLN A 85 6.71 3.04 9.87
N ASN A 86 7.52 2.22 10.54
CA ASN A 86 8.76 2.64 11.20
C ASN A 86 10.03 2.52 10.33
N SER A 87 9.93 1.98 9.11
CA SER A 87 11.11 1.69 8.25
C SER A 87 11.37 2.80 7.24
N THR A 88 12.61 3.29 7.08
CA THR A 88 12.90 4.39 6.13
C THR A 88 12.82 3.94 4.67
N TRP A 89 13.02 2.65 4.42
CA TRP A 89 12.88 2.02 3.12
C TRP A 89 12.40 0.59 3.27
N ILE A 90 11.82 0.05 2.20
CA ILE A 90 11.49 -1.37 2.05
C ILE A 90 11.90 -1.86 0.67
N ALA A 91 12.31 -3.12 0.56
CA ALA A 91 12.51 -3.80 -0.72
C ALA A 91 11.53 -4.96 -0.84
N ILE A 92 10.87 -5.10 -1.99
CA ILE A 92 9.90 -6.15 -2.26
C ILE A 92 10.46 -7.01 -3.37
N ASN A 93 10.70 -8.30 -3.08
CA ASN A 93 11.19 -9.24 -4.10
C ASN A 93 10.04 -9.84 -4.94
N THR A 94 10.39 -10.64 -5.93
CA THR A 94 9.41 -11.31 -6.82
C THR A 94 8.48 -12.30 -6.10
N ASN A 95 8.86 -12.75 -4.91
CA ASN A 95 8.08 -13.67 -4.08
C ASN A 95 7.18 -12.95 -3.06
N MET A 96 7.01 -11.62 -3.20
CA MET A 96 6.24 -10.77 -2.28
C MET A 96 6.77 -10.79 -0.84
N THR A 97 8.08 -11.02 -0.68
CA THR A 97 8.76 -10.81 0.61
C THR A 97 9.23 -9.37 0.69
N ILE A 98 8.82 -8.69 1.76
CA ILE A 98 9.27 -7.34 2.11
C ILE A 98 10.49 -7.46 3.01
N THR A 99 11.60 -6.86 2.61
CA THR A 99 12.79 -6.64 3.45
C THR A 99 12.77 -5.21 3.98
N LEU A 100 12.86 -5.08 5.30
CA LEU A 100 12.91 -3.79 6.01
C LEU A 100 14.37 -3.35 6.25
N SER A 101 14.56 -2.09 6.63
CA SER A 101 15.88 -1.48 6.88
C SER A 101 16.72 -2.13 8.00
N ARG A 102 16.14 -3.03 8.81
CA ARG A 102 16.85 -3.81 9.85
C ARG A 102 16.98 -5.30 9.51
N SER A 103 16.94 -5.65 8.23
CA SER A 103 17.03 -7.03 7.73
C SER A 103 15.92 -7.97 8.24
N LYS A 104 14.80 -7.40 8.70
CA LYS A 104 13.61 -8.17 9.01
C LYS A 104 12.84 -8.44 7.72
N GLU A 105 12.42 -9.68 7.55
CA GLU A 105 11.62 -10.11 6.41
C GLU A 105 10.16 -10.31 6.82
N ILE A 106 9.23 -9.82 5.98
CA ILE A 106 7.80 -10.01 6.11
C ILE A 106 7.29 -10.67 4.82
N LYS A 107 6.78 -11.90 4.95
CA LYS A 107 6.15 -12.58 3.82
C LYS A 107 4.72 -12.09 3.64
N MET A 108 4.45 -11.42 2.52
CA MET A 108 3.11 -10.91 2.22
C MET A 108 2.38 -11.86 1.27
N LYS A 109 1.05 -11.83 1.34
CA LYS A 109 0.19 -12.51 0.36
C LYS A 109 -0.21 -11.50 -0.72
N PRO A 110 -0.26 -11.86 -2.02
CA PRO A 110 -0.68 -10.95 -3.08
C PRO A 110 -2.01 -10.24 -2.81
N LYS A 111 -2.97 -10.93 -2.16
CA LYS A 111 -4.28 -10.38 -1.77
C LYS A 111 -4.24 -9.24 -0.73
N MET A 112 -3.08 -8.95 -0.15
CA MET A 112 -2.89 -7.82 0.78
C MET A 112 -2.62 -6.51 0.06
N PHE A 113 -2.42 -6.53 -1.26
CA PHE A 113 -2.14 -5.35 -2.06
C PHE A 113 -3.35 -4.99 -2.94
N TYR A 114 -3.68 -3.71 -2.93
CA TYR A 114 -4.68 -3.11 -3.79
C TYR A 114 -3.99 -2.06 -4.66
N CYS A 115 -3.77 -2.39 -5.94
CA CYS A 115 -3.06 -1.51 -6.86
C CYS A 115 -4.00 -0.97 -7.94
N PHE A 116 -3.84 0.32 -8.21
CA PHE A 116 -4.60 1.07 -9.20
C PHE A 116 -3.61 1.62 -10.23
N ASN A 117 -3.94 1.49 -11.51
CA ASN A 117 -3.14 2.03 -12.61
C ASN A 117 -3.56 3.46 -13.00
N PHE A 118 -4.36 4.12 -12.15
CA PHE A 118 -4.80 5.49 -12.29
C PHE A 118 -4.68 6.20 -10.93
N GLY A 119 -4.47 7.52 -10.97
CA GLY A 119 -4.43 8.33 -9.76
C GLY A 119 -5.80 8.38 -9.07
N LEU A 120 -5.82 8.13 -7.77
CA LEU A 120 -7.02 8.31 -6.95
C LEU A 120 -7.00 9.71 -6.34
N GLU A 121 -8.11 10.44 -6.41
CA GLU A 121 -8.22 11.74 -5.70
C GLU A 121 -7.96 11.57 -4.20
N TYR A 122 -8.43 10.46 -3.61
CA TYR A 122 -8.14 10.09 -2.22
C TYR A 122 -6.64 10.06 -1.92
N MET A 123 -5.81 9.56 -2.83
CA MET A 123 -4.36 9.53 -2.65
C MET A 123 -3.75 10.94 -2.71
N VAL A 124 -4.24 11.80 -3.61
CA VAL A 124 -3.77 13.19 -3.72
C VAL A 124 -4.07 13.94 -2.42
N ASP A 125 -5.28 13.79 -1.89
CA ASP A 125 -5.67 14.39 -0.62
C ASP A 125 -4.85 13.87 0.56
N LEU A 126 -4.58 12.56 0.61
CA LEU A 126 -3.68 11.99 1.63
C LEU A 126 -2.26 12.53 1.51
N MET A 127 -1.73 12.70 0.29
CA MET A 127 -0.41 13.30 0.08
C MET A 127 -0.35 14.75 0.57
N ASN A 128 -1.34 15.57 0.21
CA ASN A 128 -1.40 16.97 0.65
C ASN A 128 -1.48 17.05 2.18
N LEU A 129 -2.38 16.28 2.79
CA LEU A 129 -2.53 16.21 4.24
C LEU A 129 -1.21 15.81 4.93
N CYS A 130 -0.50 14.84 4.37
CA CYS A 130 0.76 14.36 4.89
C CYS A 130 1.85 15.43 4.92
N PHE A 131 1.95 16.24 3.85
CA PHE A 131 2.90 17.36 3.79
C PHE A 131 2.50 18.51 4.72
N GLU A 132 1.21 18.87 4.77
CA GLU A 132 0.71 19.92 5.68
C GLU A 132 0.98 19.60 7.15
N GLN A 133 0.79 18.33 7.55
CA GLN A 133 1.10 17.87 8.91
C GLN A 133 2.60 17.93 9.20
N ALA A 134 3.44 17.54 8.24
CA ALA A 134 4.89 17.62 8.38
C ALA A 134 5.36 19.08 8.56
N ASP A 135 4.84 20.00 7.75
CA ASP A 135 5.15 21.43 7.85
C ASP A 135 4.68 22.04 9.17
N SER A 136 3.50 21.65 9.64
CA SER A 136 2.95 22.10 10.93
C SER A 136 3.83 21.64 12.10
N LEU A 137 4.30 20.38 12.06
CA LEU A 137 5.24 19.82 13.03
C LEU A 137 6.60 20.54 12.99
N ALA A 138 7.11 20.88 11.81
CA ALA A 138 8.35 21.63 11.66
C ALA A 138 8.23 23.04 12.26
N LYS A 139 7.13 23.75 11.99
CA LYS A 139 6.83 25.07 12.56
C LYS A 139 6.75 25.03 14.09
N LEU A 140 6.07 24.03 14.66
CA LEU A 140 6.00 23.82 16.11
C LEU A 140 7.40 23.58 16.73
N LYS A 141 8.23 22.74 16.10
CA LYS A 141 9.61 22.50 16.57
C LYS A 141 10.44 23.78 16.54
N CYS A 142 10.35 24.58 15.48
CA CYS A 142 11.05 25.87 15.42
C CYS A 142 10.59 26.83 16.53
N HIS A 143 9.29 26.86 16.85
CA HIS A 143 8.77 27.73 17.90
C HIS A 143 9.23 27.30 19.31
N CYS A 144 9.30 25.99 19.58
CA CYS A 144 9.82 25.47 20.85
C CYS A 144 11.32 25.74 21.04
N VAL A 145 12.12 25.70 19.97
CA VAL A 145 13.57 26.01 20.06
C VAL A 145 13.81 27.47 20.40
N ILE A 146 12.96 28.39 19.91
CA ILE A 146 13.08 29.83 20.20
C ILE A 146 12.69 30.15 21.64
N HIS A 147 11.79 29.39 22.27
CA HIS A 147 11.38 29.58 23.67
C HIS A 147 12.21 28.77 24.68
N GLY A 148 13.15 27.94 24.23
CA GLY A 148 13.97 27.06 25.08
C GLY A 148 15.35 27.61 25.48
N THR A 149 15.67 28.86 25.17
CA THR A 149 16.92 29.51 25.59
C THR A 149 16.65 30.66 26.56
N ALA A 150 16.17 30.30 27.75
CA ALA A 150 16.24 31.17 28.91
C ALA A 150 16.46 30.31 30.16
N LEU A 151 17.65 30.49 30.77
CA LEU A 151 18.26 29.84 31.94
C LEU A 151 19.00 28.52 31.72
#